data_AF-A0A0P0ZGR7-F1
#
_entry.id   AF-A0A0P0ZGR7-F1
#
_cell.length_a   1.000
_cell.length_b   1.000
_cell.length_c   1.000
_cell.angle_alpha   90.00
_cell.angle_beta   90.00
_cell.angle_gamma   90.00
#
_symmetry.space_group_name_H-M   'P 1'
#
loop_
_entity.id
_entity.type
_entity.pdbx_description
1 polymer ?
#
loop_
_entity_poly.entity_id
_entity_poly.type
_entity_poly.pdbx_seq_one_letter_code
_entity_poly.pdbx_strand_id
1 'polypeptide(L)'
;METIGEIAAFVKDEPFPAVIFGNTDRAKTAAEALWLFARRTGLDGAGECPRSAVQDFMANLMHLCAQEGITSEGTPFSSLVSMAEMHFEEERENDL
;
A
#
# COMPACT_ATOMS: atom_id res chain seq x y z
N MET A 1 14.12 5.27 -13.20
CA MET A 1 12.74 5.23 -12.64
C MET A 1 12.79 4.14 -11.61
N GLU A 2 12.44 4.44 -10.35
CA GLU A 2 12.48 3.44 -9.29
C GLU A 2 11.52 2.30 -9.64
N THR A 3 11.97 1.07 -9.48
CA THR A 3 11.16 -0.14 -9.65
C THR A 3 10.50 -0.52 -8.33
N ILE A 4 9.40 -1.29 -8.41
CA ILE A 4 8.75 -1.88 -7.22
C ILE A 4 9.72 -2.75 -6.42
N GLY A 5 10.70 -3.39 -7.08
CA GLY A 5 11.76 -4.16 -6.42
C GLY A 5 12.77 -3.32 -5.65
N GLU A 6 13.12 -2.11 -6.11
CA GLU A 6 14.00 -1.19 -5.39
C GLU A 6 13.33 -0.60 -4.14
N ILE A 7 12.03 -0.30 -4.24
CA ILE A 7 11.19 0.16 -3.11
C ILE A 7 11.13 -0.90 -2.01
N ALA A 8 11.02 -2.17 -2.38
CA ALA A 8 10.97 -3.30 -1.46
C ALA A 8 12.33 -3.67 -0.85
N ALA A 9 13.41 -3.51 -1.62
CA ALA A 9 14.75 -3.90 -1.21
C ALA A 9 15.27 -3.08 -0.01
N PHE A 10 14.70 -1.89 0.23
CA PHE A 10 14.96 -1.06 1.42
C PHE A 10 14.41 -1.63 2.73
N VAL A 11 13.61 -2.71 2.69
CA VAL A 11 12.87 -3.28 3.83
C VAL A 11 13.45 -4.64 4.28
N LYS A 12 14.57 -5.09 3.70
CA LYS A 12 15.22 -6.33 4.14
C LYS A 12 15.69 -6.20 5.60
N ASP A 13 15.30 -7.18 6.42
CA ASP A 13 15.72 -7.39 7.82
C ASP A 13 15.01 -6.55 8.91
N GLU A 14 13.79 -6.06 8.68
CA GLU A 14 13.00 -5.41 9.74
C GLU A 14 12.36 -6.42 10.73
N PRO A 15 12.27 -6.06 12.04
CA PRO A 15 11.69 -6.93 13.06
C PRO A 15 10.19 -7.15 12.86
N PHE A 16 9.69 -8.34 13.24
CA PHE A 16 8.25 -8.65 13.27
C PHE A 16 7.74 -8.78 14.72
N PRO A 17 6.69 -8.03 15.13
CA PRO A 17 5.95 -7.03 14.35
C PRO A 17 6.79 -5.77 14.09
N ALA A 18 6.52 -5.09 12.96
CA ALA A 18 7.18 -3.83 12.64
C ALA A 18 6.84 -2.78 13.71
N VAL A 19 7.87 -2.05 14.18
CA VAL A 19 7.67 -0.94 15.12
C VAL A 19 7.57 0.34 14.30
N ILE A 20 6.41 1.00 14.36
CA ILE A 20 6.12 2.20 13.58
C ILE A 20 6.41 3.44 14.44
N PHE A 21 7.48 4.17 14.12
CA PHE A 21 7.83 5.41 14.81
C PHE A 21 7.55 6.66 13.99
N GLY A 22 7.37 6.53 12.67
CA GLY A 22 7.05 7.66 11.81
C GLY A 22 6.70 7.26 10.38
N ASN A 23 6.55 8.26 9.52
CA ASN A 23 6.07 8.08 8.15
C ASN A 23 6.99 7.21 7.28
N THR A 24 8.30 7.20 7.55
CA THR A 24 9.24 6.28 6.87
C THR A 24 8.91 4.81 7.15
N ASP A 25 8.61 4.45 8.40
CA ASP A 25 8.31 3.06 8.76
C ASP A 25 6.96 2.60 8.20
N ARG A 26 5.98 3.52 8.16
CA ARG A 26 4.70 3.31 7.47
C ARG A 26 4.91 3.02 5.98
N ALA A 27 5.73 3.82 5.31
CA ALA A 27 6.05 3.65 3.89
C ALA A 27 6.77 2.33 3.59
N LYS A 28 7.69 1.91 4.47
CA LYS A 28 8.37 0.60 4.35
C LYS A 28 7.41 -0.58 4.48
N THR A 29 6.51 -0.54 5.45
CA THR A 29 5.49 -1.59 5.60
C THR A 29 4.60 -1.68 4.37
N ALA A 30 4.19 -0.54 3.80
CA ALA A 30 3.43 -0.50 2.56
C ALA A 30 4.23 -1.02 1.35
N ALA A 31 5.52 -0.69 1.26
CA ALA A 31 6.43 -1.17 0.23
C ALA A 31 6.57 -2.70 0.25
N GLU A 32 6.67 -3.31 1.43
CA GLU A 32 6.75 -4.77 1.57
C GLU A 32 5.47 -5.45 1.06
N ALA A 33 4.30 -4.95 1.44
CA ALA A 33 3.02 -5.49 0.97
C ALA A 33 2.86 -5.36 -0.56
N LEU A 34 3.20 -4.19 -1.11
CA LEU A 34 3.14 -3.93 -2.55
C LEU A 34 4.11 -4.82 -3.34
N TRP A 35 5.30 -5.07 -2.80
CA TRP A 35 6.27 -5.99 -3.39
C TRP A 35 5.78 -7.42 -3.42
N LEU A 36 5.25 -7.91 -2.30
CA LEU A 36 4.69 -9.26 -2.23
C LEU A 36 3.54 -9.41 -3.23
N PHE A 37 2.68 -8.40 -3.34
CA PHE A 37 1.63 -8.34 -4.34
C PHE A 37 2.20 -8.42 -5.77
N ALA A 38 3.15 -7.55 -6.12
CA ALA A 38 3.73 -7.48 -7.45
C ALA A 38 4.37 -8.81 -7.87
N ARG A 39 5.11 -9.47 -6.96
CA ARG A 39 5.69 -10.80 -7.21
C ARG A 39 4.66 -11.89 -7.44
N ARG A 40 3.48 -11.78 -6.82
CA ARG A 40 2.40 -12.76 -6.96
C ARG A 40 1.59 -12.56 -8.24
N THR A 41 1.56 -11.34 -8.76
CA THR A 41 0.81 -10.98 -9.97
C THR A 41 1.70 -10.87 -11.22
N GLY A 42 3.03 -10.92 -11.07
CA GLY A 42 3.99 -10.77 -12.16
C GLY A 42 4.28 -9.32 -12.55
N LEU A 43 3.89 -8.36 -11.69
CA LEU A 43 4.16 -6.92 -11.85
C LEU A 43 5.52 -6.50 -11.28
N ASP A 44 6.39 -7.46 -10.94
CA ASP A 44 7.76 -7.25 -10.45
C ASP A 44 8.81 -7.18 -11.58
N GLY A 45 8.36 -7.14 -12.84
CA GLY A 45 9.21 -7.08 -14.02
C GLY A 45 9.98 -5.75 -14.17
N ALA A 46 11.14 -5.83 -14.84
CA ALA A 46 11.93 -4.65 -15.16
C ALA A 46 11.15 -3.71 -16.11
N GLY A 47 10.92 -2.46 -15.67
CA GLY A 47 10.20 -1.46 -16.45
C GLY A 47 8.73 -1.28 -16.06
N GLU A 48 8.21 -2.09 -15.12
CA GLU A 48 6.85 -1.90 -14.59
C GLU A 48 6.72 -0.58 -13.83
N CYS A 49 5.61 0.12 -14.08
CA CYS A 49 5.37 1.43 -13.49
C CYS A 49 4.86 1.26 -12.05
N PRO A 50 5.51 1.87 -11.03
CA PRO A 50 5.03 1.78 -9.64
C PRO A 50 3.60 2.26 -9.47
N ARG A 51 3.18 3.27 -10.25
CA ARG A 51 1.79 3.76 -10.27
C ARG A 51 0.80 2.68 -10.68
N SER A 52 1.11 1.90 -11.71
CA SER A 52 0.25 0.82 -12.19
C SER A 52 0.16 -0.30 -11.16
N ALA A 53 1.27 -0.69 -10.52
CA ALA A 53 1.25 -1.67 -9.44
C ALA A 53 0.36 -1.23 -8.25
N VAL A 54 0.38 0.05 -7.88
CA VAL A 54 -0.51 0.60 -6.84
C VAL A 54 -1.96 0.57 -7.29
N GLN A 55 -2.26 0.93 -8.55
CA GLN A 55 -3.62 0.89 -9.10
C GLN A 55 -4.19 -0.54 -9.13
N ASP A 56 -3.41 -1.50 -9.59
CA ASP A 56 -3.80 -2.91 -9.62
C ASP A 56 -3.96 -3.47 -8.20
N PHE A 57 -3.12 -3.05 -7.26
CA PHE A 57 -3.27 -3.43 -5.86
C PHE A 57 -4.56 -2.87 -5.26
N MET A 58 -4.89 -1.60 -5.50
CA MET A 58 -6.17 -1.01 -5.07
C MET A 58 -7.36 -1.71 -5.71
N ALA A 59 -7.29 -2.07 -6.99
CA ALA A 59 -8.36 -2.82 -7.65
C ALA A 59 -8.58 -4.20 -7.00
N ASN A 60 -7.50 -4.89 -6.63
CA ASN A 60 -7.61 -6.16 -5.92
C ASN A 60 -8.12 -6.00 -4.48
N LEU A 61 -7.78 -4.90 -3.80
CA LEU A 61 -8.39 -4.55 -2.51
C LEU A 61 -9.89 -4.27 -2.66
N MET A 62 -10.33 -3.60 -3.72
CA MET A 62 -11.75 -3.40 -4.01
C MET A 62 -12.49 -4.73 -4.20
N HIS A 63 -11.89 -5.67 -4.95
CA HIS A 63 -12.45 -7.02 -5.11
C HIS A 63 -12.54 -7.76 -3.78
N LEU A 64 -11.48 -7.72 -2.96
CA LEU A 64 -11.46 -8.32 -1.63
C LEU A 64 -12.55 -7.73 -0.74
N CYS A 65 -12.65 -6.40 -0.66
CA CYS A 65 -13.63 -5.72 0.18
C CYS A 65 -15.06 -6.04 -0.22
N ALA A 66 -15.34 -6.16 -1.52
CA ALA A 66 -16.66 -6.55 -2.00
C ALA A 66 -16.98 -8.02 -1.67
N GLN A 67 -16.01 -8.93 -1.84
CA GLN A 67 -16.20 -10.36 -1.60
C GLN A 67 -16.43 -10.67 -0.12
N GLU A 68 -15.70 -10.01 0.77
CA GLU A 68 -15.72 -10.27 2.21
C GLU A 68 -16.72 -9.38 2.97
N GLY A 69 -17.48 -8.53 2.26
CA GLY A 69 -18.50 -7.66 2.87
C GLY A 69 -17.93 -6.51 3.71
N ILE A 70 -16.66 -6.13 3.50
CA ILE A 70 -16.02 -4.97 4.14
C ILE A 70 -16.64 -3.67 3.63
N THR A 71 -16.97 -3.64 2.34
CA THR A 71 -17.66 -2.53 1.68
C THR A 71 -19.06 -2.93 1.25
N SER A 72 -19.96 -1.96 1.19
CA SER A 72 -21.34 -2.13 0.69
C SER A 72 -21.76 -0.88 -0.09
N GLU A 73 -22.98 -0.86 -0.63
CA GLU A 73 -23.52 0.34 -1.29
C GLU A 73 -23.52 1.57 -0.38
N GLY A 74 -23.73 1.38 0.94
CA GLY A 74 -23.68 2.46 1.93
C GLY A 74 -22.27 2.84 2.38
N THR A 75 -21.28 1.99 2.11
CA THR A 75 -19.87 2.19 2.51
C THR A 75 -18.97 1.72 1.36
N PRO A 76 -18.86 2.48 0.26
CA PRO A 76 -18.07 2.09 -0.90
C PRO A 76 -16.57 2.15 -0.60
N PHE A 77 -15.74 1.47 -1.38
CA PHE A 77 -14.28 1.52 -1.20
C PHE A 77 -13.73 2.96 -1.24
N SER A 78 -14.34 3.85 -2.02
CA SER A 78 -13.96 5.27 -2.06
C SER A 78 -14.09 5.97 -0.70
N SER A 79 -15.03 5.57 0.17
CA SER A 79 -15.13 6.15 1.51
C SER A 79 -13.97 5.70 2.41
N LEU A 80 -13.45 4.48 2.20
CA LEU A 80 -12.23 4.02 2.89
C LEU A 80 -11.02 4.83 2.44
N VAL A 81 -10.91 5.12 1.14
CA VAL A 81 -9.83 5.94 0.58
C VAL A 81 -9.89 7.37 1.13
N SER A 82 -11.07 8.00 1.16
CA SER A 82 -11.23 9.35 1.73
C SER A 82 -10.83 9.41 3.20
N MET A 83 -11.20 8.41 4.00
CA MET A 83 -10.75 8.35 5.40
C MET A 83 -9.26 8.10 5.54
N ALA A 84 -8.66 7.26 4.69
CA ALA A 84 -7.22 7.03 4.67
C ALA A 84 -6.43 8.30 4.29
N GLU A 85 -6.96 9.10 3.35
CA GLU A 85 -6.41 10.41 2.97
C GLU A 85 -6.45 11.39 4.15
N MET A 86 -7.56 11.47 4.88
CA MET A 86 -7.65 12.29 6.10
C MET A 86 -6.59 11.88 7.13
N HIS A 87 -6.41 10.59 7.39
CA HIS A 87 -5.37 10.11 8.30
C HIS A 87 -3.96 10.42 7.80
N PHE A 88 -3.71 10.28 6.50
CA PHE A 88 -2.42 10.65 5.91
C PHE A 88 -2.11 12.15 6.09
N GLU A 89 -3.10 13.02 5.89
CA GLU A 89 -2.96 14.45 6.10
C GLU A 89 -2.69 14.79 7.58
N GLU A 90 -3.47 14.21 8.50
CA GLU A 90 -3.29 14.37 9.95
C GLU A 90 -1.88 13.90 10.40
N GLU A 91 -1.42 12.74 9.95
CA GLU A 91 -0.09 12.21 10.27
C GLU A 91 1.03 13.07 9.68
N ARG A 92 0.82 13.66 8.50
CA ARG A 92 1.77 14.58 7.87
C ARG A 92 1.88 15.91 8.61
N GLU A 93 0.76 16.44 9.13
CA GLU A 93 0.75 17.68 9.91
C GLU A 93 1.38 17.51 11.30
N ASN A 94 1.26 16.32 11.90
CA ASN A 94 1.83 16.01 13.20
C ASN A 94 3.34 15.68 13.17
N ASP A 95 3.89 15.39 11.99
CA ASP A 95 5.33 15.16 11.76
C ASP A 95 6.11 16.46 11.41
N LEU A 96 5.46 17.64 11.47
CA LEU A 96 6.04 18.98 11.22
C LEU A 96 6.41 19.74 12.49
#